data_AF-A0A2N5NLY5-F1
#
_entry.id   AF-A0A2N5NLY5-F1
#
_cell.length_a   1.000
_cell.length_b   1.000
_cell.length_c   1.000
_cell.angle_alpha   90.00
_cell.angle_beta   90.00
_cell.angle_gamma   90.00
#
_symmetry.space_group_name_H-M   'P 1'
#
loop_
_entity.id
_entity.type
_entity.pdbx_description
1 polymer ?
#
loop_
_entity_poly.entity_id
_entity_poly.type
_entity_poly.pdbx_seq_one_letter_code
_entity_poly.pdbx_strand_id
1 'polypeptide(L)'
;MYNTKEFSNQLKKLRKNRWELCKNFEEIYEKYNFCKSQETFAERLGVERRTISSWENGTTFPSIETIVLICNILDCPIEFLLNKFEIPEIAPISNASLYSGISTEIIREALRNPEYLDFLNFFMHPENCSSLLNGITLSNWKQYWINTTLQTLRKPLKKWITNIFKDFIKTNPFYKITEHSYKTFLKSKLPEASFSFVSKQSKTKITIKVKETPELYTTVELNGIFDYSSFIGYLANQTYMPLIQAELLELEKNKLANSFLDLFAKYIEQSDT
;
A
#
# COMPACT_ATOMS: atom_id res chain seq x y z
N MET A 1 37.33 -4.20 -23.49
CA MET A 1 38.12 -2.96 -23.42
C MET A 1 37.14 -1.83 -23.16
N TYR A 2 37.17 -1.22 -21.98
CA TYR A 2 36.21 -0.16 -21.62
C TYR A 2 36.39 1.05 -22.54
N ASN A 3 35.30 1.69 -22.96
CA ASN A 3 35.36 2.83 -23.86
C ASN A 3 35.83 4.08 -23.10
N THR A 4 37.13 4.37 -23.14
CA THR A 4 37.77 5.51 -22.45
C THR A 4 37.09 6.85 -22.76
N LYS A 5 36.62 7.01 -23.99
CA LYS A 5 35.95 8.23 -24.47
C LYS A 5 34.58 8.44 -23.81
N GLU A 6 33.92 7.35 -23.48
CA GLU A 6 32.61 7.39 -22.86
C GLU A 6 32.72 7.76 -21.38
N PHE A 7 33.62 7.11 -20.65
CA PHE A 7 33.93 7.46 -19.26
C PHE A 7 34.33 8.93 -19.12
N SER A 8 35.21 9.42 -20.01
CA SER A 8 35.67 10.81 -19.98
C SER A 8 34.53 11.81 -20.14
N ASN A 9 33.58 11.50 -21.02
CA ASN A 9 32.39 12.33 -21.23
C ASN A 9 31.49 12.34 -19.99
N GLN A 10 31.23 11.17 -19.40
CA GLN A 10 30.36 11.06 -18.22
C GLN A 10 30.97 11.74 -16.99
N LEU A 11 32.26 11.55 -16.74
CA LEU A 11 32.96 12.21 -15.63
C LEU A 11 32.87 13.73 -15.75
N LYS A 12 33.18 14.26 -16.94
CA LYS A 12 33.14 15.70 -17.22
C LYS A 12 31.72 16.27 -17.10
N LYS A 13 30.72 15.54 -17.61
CA LYS A 13 29.30 15.90 -17.50
C LYS A 13 28.85 15.93 -16.05
N LEU A 14 29.17 14.88 -15.28
CA LEU A 14 28.78 14.76 -13.88
C LEU A 14 29.38 15.87 -13.02
N ARG A 15 30.69 16.12 -13.12
CA ARG A 15 31.32 17.20 -12.35
C ARG A 15 30.66 18.54 -12.64
N LYS A 16 30.43 18.87 -13.91
CA LYS A 16 29.76 20.13 -14.28
C LYS A 16 28.33 20.20 -13.73
N ASN A 17 27.56 19.12 -13.82
CA ASN A 17 26.20 19.07 -13.27
C ASN A 17 26.18 19.26 -11.75
N ARG A 18 27.11 18.63 -11.02
CA ARG A 18 27.24 18.83 -9.56
C ARG A 18 27.54 20.28 -9.19
N TRP A 19 28.35 20.97 -9.99
CA TRP A 19 28.57 22.40 -9.83
C TRP A 19 27.31 23.23 -10.14
N GLU A 20 26.55 22.90 -11.18
CA GLU A 20 25.28 23.57 -11.50
C GLU A 20 24.26 23.43 -10.36
N LEU A 21 24.15 22.25 -9.74
CA LEU A 21 23.30 22.04 -8.55
C LEU A 21 23.74 22.92 -7.39
N CYS A 22 25.05 22.98 -7.11
CA CYS A 22 25.62 23.86 -6.09
C CYS A 22 25.31 25.34 -6.35
N LYS A 23 25.32 25.78 -7.62
CA LYS A 23 24.97 27.17 -7.97
C LYS A 23 23.49 27.49 -7.79
N ASN A 24 22.61 26.53 -8.03
CA ASN A 24 21.17 26.76 -8.04
C ASN A 24 20.53 26.53 -6.65
N PHE A 25 21.09 25.64 -5.83
CA PHE A 25 20.61 25.34 -4.48
C PHE A 25 21.80 25.17 -3.51
N GLU A 26 22.48 26.29 -3.23
CA GLU A 26 23.74 26.32 -2.47
C GLU A 26 23.62 25.64 -1.09
N GLU A 27 22.58 25.94 -0.32
CA GLU A 27 22.35 25.35 1.01
C GLU A 27 22.24 23.82 1.00
N ILE A 28 21.75 23.23 -0.09
CA ILE A 28 21.51 21.78 -0.19
C ILE A 28 22.72 21.06 -0.79
N TYR A 29 23.45 21.71 -1.70
CA TYR A 29 24.50 21.09 -2.52
C TYR A 29 25.89 21.70 -2.31
N GLU A 30 26.12 22.46 -1.24
CA GLU A 30 27.41 23.06 -0.86
C GLU A 30 28.56 22.03 -0.90
N LYS A 31 28.28 20.78 -0.52
CA LYS A 31 29.26 19.70 -0.53
C LYS A 31 29.93 19.50 -1.91
N TYR A 32 29.29 19.92 -3.01
CA TYR A 32 29.83 19.82 -4.36
C TYR A 32 30.58 21.07 -4.85
N ASN A 33 30.86 22.06 -4.00
CA ASN A 33 31.58 23.27 -4.38
C ASN A 33 32.94 22.97 -5.04
N PHE A 34 33.61 21.88 -4.63
CA PHE A 34 34.86 21.43 -5.24
C PHE A 34 34.72 21.06 -6.73
N CYS A 35 33.51 20.84 -7.26
CA CYS A 35 33.27 20.55 -8.68
C CYS A 35 33.42 21.78 -9.60
N LYS A 36 33.51 22.99 -9.03
CA LYS A 36 33.58 24.27 -9.76
C LYS A 36 34.64 24.31 -10.85
N SER A 37 35.80 23.71 -10.60
CA SER A 37 36.92 23.66 -11.55
C SER A 37 37.60 22.29 -11.55
N GLN A 38 38.45 22.02 -12.55
CA GLN A 38 39.29 20.83 -12.56
C GLN A 38 40.35 20.89 -11.43
N GLU A 39 40.78 22.09 -11.03
CA GLU A 39 41.77 22.29 -9.96
C GLU A 39 41.22 21.85 -8.62
N THR A 40 40.09 22.45 -8.21
CA THR A 40 39.42 22.15 -6.94
C THR A 40 38.95 20.69 -6.86
N PHE A 41 38.57 20.09 -7.99
CA PHE A 41 38.23 18.66 -8.04
C PHE A 41 39.45 17.76 -7.88
N ALA A 42 40.60 18.14 -8.46
CA ALA A 42 41.86 17.43 -8.31
C ALA A 42 42.36 17.47 -6.86
N GLU A 43 42.31 18.64 -6.22
CA GLU A 43 42.62 18.82 -4.81
C GLU A 43 41.77 17.90 -3.91
N ARG A 44 40.45 17.83 -4.19
CA ARG A 44 39.55 16.97 -3.42
C ARG A 44 39.87 15.47 -3.56
N LEU A 45 40.39 15.06 -4.73
CA LEU A 45 40.79 13.68 -5.03
C LEU A 45 42.23 13.35 -4.63
N GLY A 46 43.02 14.34 -4.23
CA GLY A 46 44.44 14.16 -3.92
C GLY A 46 45.31 13.86 -5.15
N VAL A 47 44.92 14.38 -6.32
CA VAL A 47 45.65 14.20 -7.59
C VAL A 47 46.02 15.54 -8.22
N GLU A 48 46.92 15.54 -9.20
CA GLU A 48 47.24 16.76 -9.95
C GLU A 48 46.10 17.16 -10.90
N ARG A 49 45.90 18.47 -11.12
CA ARG A 49 44.92 19.00 -12.09
C ARG A 49 45.11 18.47 -13.51
N ARG A 50 46.35 18.20 -13.92
CA ARG A 50 46.67 17.59 -15.23
C ARG A 50 46.08 16.19 -15.36
N THR A 51 46.01 15.43 -14.26
CA THR A 51 45.40 14.10 -14.19
C THR A 51 43.91 14.16 -14.48
N ILE A 52 43.18 15.09 -13.82
CA ILE A 52 41.76 15.31 -14.11
C ILE A 52 41.53 15.72 -15.56
N SER A 53 42.34 16.65 -16.08
CA SER A 53 42.25 17.07 -17.49
C SER A 53 42.45 15.89 -18.44
N SER A 54 43.43 15.03 -18.15
CA SER A 54 43.70 13.82 -18.93
C SER A 54 42.52 12.84 -18.92
N TRP A 55 41.88 12.62 -17.77
CA TRP A 55 40.71 11.77 -17.64
C TRP A 55 39.47 12.36 -18.33
N GLU A 56 39.19 13.65 -18.16
CA GLU A 56 38.02 14.32 -18.78
C GLU A 56 38.16 14.48 -20.31
N ASN A 57 39.38 14.38 -20.84
CA ASN A 57 39.64 14.40 -22.28
C ASN A 57 39.84 12.99 -22.87
N GLY A 58 39.77 11.94 -22.03
CA GLY A 58 39.90 10.54 -22.45
C GLY A 58 41.31 10.14 -22.87
N THR A 59 42.33 10.91 -22.48
CA THR A 59 43.75 10.62 -22.77
C THR A 59 44.28 9.50 -21.89
N THR A 60 43.87 9.45 -20.62
CA THR A 60 44.19 8.36 -19.70
C THR A 60 42.94 7.90 -18.96
N PHE A 61 43.04 6.77 -18.27
CA PHE A 61 41.95 6.17 -17.50
C PHE A 61 42.37 6.01 -16.03
N PRO A 62 41.52 6.38 -15.06
CA PRO A 62 41.83 6.22 -13.63
C PRO A 62 41.90 4.75 -13.21
N SER A 63 42.57 4.49 -12.08
CA SER A 63 42.56 3.15 -11.46
C SER A 63 41.17 2.82 -10.90
N ILE A 64 40.89 1.55 -10.63
CA ILE A 64 39.59 1.12 -10.05
C ILE A 64 39.37 1.78 -8.69
N GLU A 65 40.40 1.85 -7.85
CA GLU A 65 40.35 2.49 -6.53
C GLU A 65 40.00 3.97 -6.66
N THR A 66 40.59 4.64 -7.66
CA THR A 66 40.32 6.04 -7.97
C THR A 66 38.89 6.23 -8.47
N ILE A 67 38.38 5.31 -9.29
CA ILE A 67 36.99 5.35 -9.76
C ILE A 67 36.02 5.23 -8.58
N VAL A 68 36.26 4.30 -7.65
CA VAL A 68 35.45 4.16 -6.43
C VAL A 68 35.48 5.45 -5.61
N LEU A 69 36.64 6.09 -5.48
CA LEU A 69 36.76 7.38 -4.79
C LEU A 69 35.96 8.49 -5.49
N ILE A 70 36.04 8.57 -6.82
CA ILE A 70 35.25 9.50 -7.64
C ILE A 70 33.76 9.28 -7.42
N CYS A 71 33.29 8.02 -7.46
CA CYS A 71 31.91 7.64 -7.23
C CYS A 71 31.40 8.11 -5.85
N ASN A 72 32.21 7.88 -4.81
CA ASN A 72 31.87 8.27 -3.44
C ASN A 72 31.81 9.80 -3.27
N ILE A 73 32.70 10.54 -3.92
CA ILE A 73 32.77 11.99 -3.78
C ILE A 73 31.70 12.71 -4.62
N LEU A 74 31.36 12.18 -5.79
CA LEU A 74 30.35 12.75 -6.68
C LEU A 74 28.93 12.20 -6.46
N ASP A 75 28.78 11.32 -5.46
CA ASP A 75 27.61 10.48 -5.22
C ASP A 75 27.04 9.94 -6.53
N CYS A 76 27.72 8.97 -7.14
CA CYS A 76 27.19 8.28 -8.31
C CYS A 76 27.53 6.78 -8.27
N PRO A 77 26.65 5.93 -8.85
CA PRO A 77 26.99 4.52 -9.05
C PRO A 77 28.10 4.40 -10.11
N ILE A 78 28.98 3.40 -9.96
CA ILE A 78 30.08 3.16 -10.91
C ILE A 78 29.58 2.87 -12.32
N GLU A 79 28.40 2.25 -12.42
CA GLU A 79 27.70 1.95 -13.66
C GLU A 79 27.39 3.20 -14.49
N PHE A 80 27.15 4.34 -13.83
CA PHE A 80 26.93 5.62 -14.51
C PHE A 80 28.20 6.11 -15.22
N LEU A 81 29.35 6.09 -14.52
CA LEU A 81 30.63 6.48 -15.13
C LEU A 81 31.04 5.54 -16.27
N LEU A 82 30.61 4.29 -16.21
CA LEU A 82 30.85 3.29 -17.27
C LEU A 82 29.76 3.29 -18.36
N ASN A 83 28.86 4.28 -18.36
CA ASN A 83 27.78 4.47 -19.33
C ASN A 83 26.88 3.25 -19.53
N LYS A 84 26.51 2.61 -18.41
CA LYS A 84 25.39 1.66 -18.40
C LYS A 84 24.04 2.35 -18.16
N PHE A 85 24.05 3.66 -17.85
CA PHE A 85 22.86 4.49 -17.59
C PHE A 85 23.10 5.96 -18.03
N GLU A 86 22.10 6.63 -18.60
CA GLU A 86 22.26 7.96 -19.26
C GLU A 86 22.22 9.18 -18.31
N ILE A 87 21.81 9.05 -17.04
CA ILE A 87 21.57 10.19 -16.12
C ILE A 87 22.01 9.89 -14.67
N PRO A 88 22.77 10.78 -13.99
CA PRO A 88 23.16 10.64 -12.58
C PRO A 88 22.21 11.36 -11.62
N GLU A 89 20.89 11.26 -11.86
CA GLU A 89 19.86 11.74 -10.93
C GLU A 89 19.61 10.76 -9.77
N ILE A 90 20.37 9.66 -9.71
CA ILE A 90 20.05 8.48 -8.91
C ILE A 90 20.52 8.61 -7.44
N ALA A 91 21.47 9.47 -7.08
CA ALA A 91 22.06 9.35 -5.75
C ALA A 91 21.13 9.67 -4.56
N PRO A 92 20.57 10.88 -4.38
CA PRO A 92 19.78 11.13 -3.16
C PRO A 92 18.39 10.50 -3.25
N ILE A 93 17.71 10.69 -4.39
CA ILE A 93 16.33 10.24 -4.58
C ILE A 93 16.25 8.72 -4.68
N SER A 94 17.14 8.07 -5.45
CA SER A 94 17.09 6.60 -5.53
C SER A 94 17.68 5.93 -4.30
N ASN A 95 18.63 6.54 -3.57
CA ASN A 95 19.02 6.00 -2.26
C ASN A 95 17.87 6.13 -1.26
N ALA A 96 17.23 7.30 -1.17
CA ALA A 96 16.07 7.49 -0.30
C ALA A 96 14.96 6.48 -0.66
N SER A 97 14.66 6.31 -1.93
CA SER A 97 13.67 5.33 -2.40
C SER A 97 14.10 3.88 -2.10
N LEU A 98 15.37 3.52 -2.33
CA LEU A 98 15.90 2.19 -2.08
C LEU A 98 15.83 1.80 -0.60
N TYR A 99 16.22 2.71 0.30
CA TYR A 99 16.26 2.42 1.74
C TYR A 99 14.91 2.57 2.43
N SER A 100 14.08 3.53 2.02
CA SER A 100 12.76 3.77 2.66
C SER A 100 11.59 3.07 1.97
N GLY A 101 11.74 2.70 0.70
CA GLY A 101 10.64 2.23 -0.15
C GLY A 101 9.71 3.33 -0.68
N ILE A 102 9.97 4.62 -0.35
CA ILE A 102 9.14 5.74 -0.82
C ILE A 102 9.35 5.93 -2.34
N SER A 103 8.28 6.19 -3.08
CA SER A 103 8.34 6.41 -4.53
C SER A 103 9.19 7.63 -4.90
N THR A 104 9.92 7.53 -6.01
CA THR A 104 10.79 8.62 -6.47
C THR A 104 10.02 9.89 -6.84
N GLU A 105 8.77 9.76 -7.24
CA GLU A 105 7.85 10.85 -7.55
C GLU A 105 7.52 11.66 -6.30
N ILE A 106 7.21 10.99 -5.17
CA ILE A 106 6.93 11.64 -3.88
C ILE A 106 8.17 12.41 -3.40
N ILE A 107 9.34 11.78 -3.46
CA ILE A 107 10.60 12.40 -3.03
C ILE A 107 10.93 13.60 -3.91
N ARG A 108 10.74 13.50 -5.24
CA ARG A 108 10.96 14.62 -6.17
C ARG A 108 10.02 15.79 -5.89
N GLU A 109 8.75 15.53 -5.60
CA GLU A 109 7.78 16.59 -5.31
C GLU A 109 8.12 17.29 -3.99
N ALA A 110 8.45 16.53 -2.94
CA ALA A 110 8.86 17.08 -1.65
C ALA A 110 10.12 17.95 -1.75
N LEU A 111 11.06 17.62 -2.64
CA LEU A 111 12.24 18.47 -2.88
C LEU A 111 11.92 19.76 -3.65
N ARG A 112 10.83 19.80 -4.43
CA ARG A 112 10.44 20.95 -5.26
C ARG A 112 9.48 21.89 -4.56
N ASN A 113 8.67 21.36 -3.65
CA ASN A 113 7.58 22.08 -3.01
C ASN A 113 7.70 22.01 -1.47
N PRO A 114 8.14 23.09 -0.80
CA PRO A 114 8.27 23.13 0.65
C PRO A 114 6.96 22.86 1.41
N GLU A 115 5.82 23.34 0.90
CA GLU A 115 4.51 23.11 1.52
C GLU A 115 4.11 21.63 1.45
N TYR A 116 4.41 20.98 0.31
CA TYR A 116 4.19 19.54 0.17
C TYR A 116 5.08 18.73 1.12
N LEU A 117 6.35 19.14 1.27
CA LEU A 117 7.29 18.49 2.20
C LEU A 117 6.83 18.62 3.65
N ASP A 118 6.38 19.81 4.07
CA ASP A 118 5.85 20.03 5.41
C ASP A 118 4.60 19.17 5.68
N PHE A 119 3.65 19.20 4.75
CA PHE A 119 2.47 18.35 4.79
C PHE A 119 2.84 16.87 4.90
N LEU A 120 3.78 16.40 4.06
CA LEU A 120 4.26 15.02 4.09
C LEU A 120 4.89 14.68 5.44
N ASN A 121 5.75 15.53 5.99
CA ASN A 121 6.41 15.29 7.27
C ASN A 121 5.40 15.22 8.42
N PHE A 122 4.39 16.10 8.45
CA PHE A 122 3.35 16.07 9.47
C PHE A 122 2.51 14.79 9.40
N PHE A 123 1.96 14.48 8.22
CA PHE A 123 1.06 13.33 8.07
C PHE A 123 1.78 11.99 8.15
N MET A 124 3.06 11.91 7.75
CA MET A 124 3.84 10.68 7.83
C MET A 124 4.54 10.49 9.18
N HIS A 125 4.44 11.45 10.11
CA HIS A 125 4.98 11.29 11.46
C HIS A 125 4.26 10.16 12.21
N PRO A 126 4.96 9.19 12.81
CA PRO A 126 4.33 8.05 13.48
C PRO A 126 3.30 8.43 14.54
N GLU A 127 3.56 9.46 15.33
CA GLU A 127 2.62 9.95 16.37
C GLU A 127 1.30 10.50 15.79
N ASN A 128 1.30 10.88 14.51
CA ASN A 128 0.15 11.46 13.84
C ASN A 128 -0.67 10.42 13.07
N CYS A 129 -0.03 9.45 12.38
CA CYS A 129 -0.75 8.51 11.52
C CYS A 129 -0.87 7.07 12.04
N SER A 130 -0.12 6.65 13.07
CA SER A 130 -0.11 5.24 13.50
C SER A 130 -1.48 4.74 13.95
N SER A 131 -2.22 5.56 14.70
CA SER A 131 -3.57 5.21 15.18
C SER A 131 -4.54 4.98 14.00
N LEU A 132 -4.50 5.88 13.02
CA LEU A 132 -5.30 5.78 11.80
C LEU A 132 -4.92 4.54 10.98
N LEU A 133 -3.62 4.31 10.77
CA LEU A 133 -3.11 3.17 10.00
C LEU A 133 -3.50 1.83 10.64
N ASN A 134 -3.39 1.73 11.96
CA ASN A 134 -3.79 0.52 12.70
C ASN A 134 -5.28 0.23 12.52
N GLY A 135 -6.12 1.26 12.63
CA GLY A 135 -7.55 1.10 12.42
C GLY A 135 -7.92 0.69 10.99
N ILE A 136 -7.23 1.23 9.97
CA ILE A 136 -7.38 0.82 8.57
C ILE A 136 -6.95 -0.64 8.37
N THR A 137 -5.77 -1.02 8.87
CA THR A 137 -5.24 -2.39 8.74
C THR A 137 -6.19 -3.40 9.37
N LEU A 138 -6.65 -3.15 10.61
CA LEU A 138 -7.64 -4.01 11.29
C LEU A 138 -8.95 -4.12 10.49
N SER A 139 -9.40 -3.01 9.91
CA SER A 139 -10.59 -2.97 9.05
C SER A 139 -10.43 -3.84 7.79
N ASN A 140 -9.27 -3.77 7.13
CA ASN A 140 -8.96 -4.58 5.96
C ASN A 140 -8.90 -6.08 6.28
N TRP A 141 -8.32 -6.46 7.43
CA TRP A 141 -8.36 -7.85 7.90
C TRP A 141 -9.80 -8.32 8.13
N LYS A 142 -10.63 -7.54 8.83
CA LYS A 142 -12.05 -7.86 9.02
C LYS A 142 -12.75 -8.05 7.67
N GLN A 143 -12.53 -7.16 6.71
CA GLN A 143 -13.12 -7.27 5.38
C GLN A 143 -12.66 -8.53 4.62
N TYR A 144 -11.37 -8.88 4.71
CA TYR A 144 -10.84 -10.12 4.15
C TYR A 144 -11.50 -11.36 4.78
N TRP A 145 -11.63 -11.39 6.10
CA TRP A 145 -12.31 -12.46 6.84
C TRP A 145 -13.78 -12.58 6.41
N ILE A 146 -14.52 -11.47 6.36
CA ILE A 146 -15.91 -11.43 5.89
C ILE A 146 -16.02 -11.98 4.47
N ASN A 147 -15.13 -11.55 3.57
CA ASN A 147 -15.13 -12.00 2.18
C ASN A 147 -14.84 -13.49 2.07
N THR A 148 -13.89 -14.01 2.84
CA THR A 148 -13.48 -15.43 2.84
C THR A 148 -14.56 -16.32 3.42
N THR A 149 -15.16 -15.96 4.56
CA THR A 149 -16.21 -16.76 5.19
C THR A 149 -17.49 -16.79 4.35
N LEU A 150 -17.83 -15.69 3.67
CA LEU A 150 -19.01 -15.63 2.80
C LEU A 150 -18.80 -16.21 1.39
N GLN A 151 -17.66 -16.84 1.08
CA GLN A 151 -17.47 -17.58 -0.19
C GLN A 151 -18.15 -18.96 -0.19
N THR A 152 -18.46 -19.52 0.98
CA THR A 152 -19.13 -20.82 1.11
C THR A 152 -20.58 -20.81 0.61
N LEU A 153 -21.22 -19.63 0.55
CA LEU A 153 -22.58 -19.44 0.07
C LEU A 153 -22.62 -19.01 -1.40
N ARG A 154 -23.17 -19.87 -2.27
CA ARG A 154 -23.39 -19.55 -3.68
C ARG A 154 -24.39 -18.41 -3.87
N LYS A 155 -24.19 -17.58 -4.89
CA LYS A 155 -25.20 -16.62 -5.41
C LYS A 155 -26.32 -17.48 -6.03
N PRO A 156 -27.61 -17.45 -5.58
CA PRO A 156 -28.40 -16.31 -5.09
C PRO A 156 -28.71 -16.31 -3.58
N LEU A 157 -28.50 -17.43 -2.87
CA LEU A 157 -28.83 -17.58 -1.44
C LEU A 157 -28.10 -16.55 -0.57
N LYS A 158 -26.83 -16.26 -0.89
CA LYS A 158 -26.05 -15.21 -0.23
C LYS A 158 -26.77 -13.85 -0.23
N LYS A 159 -27.34 -13.44 -1.38
CA LYS A 159 -28.04 -12.15 -1.52
C LYS A 159 -29.31 -12.12 -0.66
N TRP A 160 -30.04 -13.22 -0.64
CA TRP A 160 -31.29 -13.32 0.12
C TRP A 160 -31.03 -13.24 1.63
N ILE A 161 -30.04 -13.97 2.13
CA ILE A 161 -29.68 -13.95 3.55
C ILE A 161 -29.15 -12.59 3.98
N THR A 162 -28.31 -11.94 3.16
CA THR A 162 -27.85 -10.57 3.45
C THR A 162 -29.02 -9.58 3.56
N ASN A 163 -30.05 -9.70 2.72
CA ASN A 163 -31.23 -8.84 2.82
C ASN A 163 -32.02 -9.11 4.11
N ILE A 164 -32.23 -10.38 4.47
CA ILE A 164 -32.91 -10.75 5.73
C ILE A 164 -32.15 -10.21 6.94
N PHE A 165 -30.81 -10.29 6.92
CA PHE A 165 -29.98 -9.75 8.00
C PHE A 165 -30.08 -8.21 8.08
N LYS A 166 -30.13 -7.51 6.95
CA LYS A 166 -30.35 -6.05 6.93
C LYS A 166 -31.71 -5.65 7.52
N ASP A 167 -32.75 -6.43 7.27
CA ASP A 167 -34.06 -6.19 7.90
C ASP A 167 -34.02 -6.49 9.40
N PHE A 168 -33.27 -7.52 9.80
CA PHE A 168 -33.09 -7.89 11.20
C PHE A 168 -32.42 -6.77 12.01
N ILE A 169 -31.30 -6.21 11.54
CA ILE A 169 -30.60 -5.11 12.25
C ILE A 169 -31.42 -3.81 12.30
N LYS A 170 -32.24 -3.53 11.28
CA LYS A 170 -33.11 -2.34 11.26
C LYS A 170 -34.26 -2.42 12.25
N THR A 171 -34.73 -3.63 12.51
CA THR A 171 -35.92 -3.89 13.34
C THR A 171 -35.56 -4.24 14.79
N ASN A 172 -34.28 -4.44 15.10
CA ASN A 172 -33.82 -4.82 16.43
C ASN A 172 -32.75 -3.86 16.96
N PRO A 173 -32.89 -3.36 18.20
CA PRO A 173 -31.85 -2.54 18.81
C PRO A 173 -30.59 -3.37 19.09
N PHE A 174 -29.43 -2.73 19.03
CA PHE A 174 -28.11 -3.39 19.05
C PHE A 174 -27.90 -4.37 20.21
N TYR A 175 -28.36 -4.04 21.42
CA TYR A 175 -28.21 -4.89 22.61
C TYR A 175 -29.04 -6.19 22.57
N LYS A 176 -30.00 -6.32 21.64
CA LYS A 176 -30.80 -7.53 21.44
C LYS A 176 -30.26 -8.42 20.32
N ILE A 177 -29.26 -7.96 19.57
CA ILE A 177 -28.70 -8.67 18.43
C ILE A 177 -27.77 -9.78 18.95
N THR A 178 -28.23 -11.01 18.84
CA THR A 178 -27.50 -12.25 19.18
C THR A 178 -27.70 -13.30 18.09
N GLU A 179 -26.79 -14.28 17.98
CA GLU A 179 -26.94 -15.39 17.03
C GLU A 179 -28.28 -16.11 17.23
N HIS A 180 -28.71 -16.27 18.48
CA HIS A 180 -30.00 -16.89 18.82
C HIS A 180 -31.19 -16.08 18.29
N SER A 181 -31.21 -14.77 18.53
CA SER A 181 -32.28 -13.89 18.04
C SER A 181 -32.31 -13.84 16.49
N TYR A 182 -31.15 -13.85 15.84
CA TYR A 182 -31.04 -13.91 14.39
C TYR A 182 -31.54 -15.24 13.84
N LYS A 183 -31.19 -16.37 14.48
CA LYS A 183 -31.72 -17.70 14.13
C LYS A 183 -33.24 -17.74 14.19
N THR A 184 -33.83 -17.14 15.23
CA THR A 184 -35.30 -17.01 15.37
C THR A 184 -35.89 -16.14 14.27
N PHE A 185 -35.25 -15.02 13.93
CA PHE A 185 -35.68 -14.16 12.84
C PHE A 185 -35.60 -14.85 11.48
N LEU A 186 -34.52 -15.60 11.22
CA LEU A 186 -34.38 -16.44 10.03
C LEU A 186 -35.52 -17.44 9.90
N LYS A 187 -35.88 -18.15 10.98
CA LYS A 187 -37.03 -19.09 10.97
C LYS A 187 -38.35 -18.40 10.59
N SER A 188 -38.54 -17.15 11.01
CA SER A 188 -39.76 -16.39 10.70
C SER A 188 -39.83 -15.95 9.24
N LYS A 189 -38.68 -15.63 8.63
CA LYS A 189 -38.58 -15.17 7.24
C LYS A 189 -38.39 -16.29 6.23
N LEU A 190 -38.01 -17.48 6.69
CA LEU A 190 -37.75 -18.67 5.89
C LEU A 190 -38.56 -19.86 6.44
N PRO A 191 -39.90 -19.86 6.40
CA PRO A 191 -40.70 -20.93 6.99
C PRO A 191 -40.48 -22.27 6.28
N GLU A 192 -40.59 -23.37 7.03
CA GLU A 192 -40.33 -24.74 6.55
C GLU A 192 -41.13 -25.11 5.30
N ALA A 193 -42.38 -24.64 5.21
CA ALA A 193 -43.27 -24.89 4.08
C ALA A 193 -42.71 -24.40 2.73
N SER A 194 -41.89 -23.34 2.74
CA SER A 194 -41.31 -22.71 1.55
C SER A 194 -40.15 -23.51 0.94
N PHE A 195 -39.72 -24.62 1.56
CA PHE A 195 -38.60 -25.44 1.08
C PHE A 195 -39.02 -26.85 0.67
N SER A 196 -38.25 -27.41 -0.25
CA SER A 196 -38.24 -28.84 -0.57
C SER A 196 -36.79 -29.32 -0.69
N PHE A 197 -36.49 -30.44 -0.04
CA PHE A 197 -35.14 -31.01 0.01
C PHE A 197 -35.04 -32.15 -1.00
N VAL A 198 -34.27 -31.96 -2.07
CA VAL A 198 -34.08 -32.95 -3.12
C VAL A 198 -32.72 -33.63 -2.90
N SER A 199 -32.72 -34.84 -2.33
CA SER A 199 -31.49 -35.61 -2.19
C SER A 199 -31.06 -36.12 -3.57
N LYS A 200 -29.82 -35.86 -3.99
CA LYS A 200 -29.15 -36.66 -5.03
C LYS A 200 -28.02 -37.42 -4.36
N GLN A 201 -28.18 -38.75 -4.32
CA GLN A 201 -27.24 -39.80 -3.89
C GLN A 201 -25.76 -39.36 -3.79
N SER A 202 -25.40 -38.81 -2.63
CA SER A 202 -24.04 -38.73 -2.09
C SER A 202 -24.18 -38.26 -0.64
N LYS A 203 -23.50 -38.93 0.31
CA LYS A 203 -23.65 -38.74 1.76
C LYS A 203 -23.37 -37.32 2.29
N THR A 204 -23.02 -36.35 1.42
CA THR A 204 -22.50 -35.04 1.83
C THR A 204 -23.05 -33.82 1.07
N LYS A 205 -23.91 -33.96 0.05
CA LYS A 205 -24.42 -32.81 -0.75
C LYS A 205 -25.93 -32.85 -0.93
N ILE A 206 -26.64 -31.78 -0.54
CA ILE A 206 -28.10 -31.68 -0.68
C ILE A 206 -28.47 -30.44 -1.47
N THR A 207 -29.35 -30.60 -2.45
CA THR A 207 -29.91 -29.49 -3.22
C THR A 207 -31.23 -29.05 -2.61
N ILE A 208 -31.28 -27.80 -2.18
CA ILE A 208 -32.49 -27.16 -1.64
C ILE A 208 -33.20 -26.44 -2.77
N LYS A 209 -34.49 -26.71 -2.94
CA LYS A 209 -35.36 -25.96 -3.84
C LYS A 209 -36.31 -25.10 -3.01
N VAL A 210 -36.22 -23.79 -3.20
CA VAL A 210 -37.18 -22.82 -2.66
C VAL A 210 -38.42 -22.85 -3.54
N LYS A 211 -39.59 -23.21 -2.97
CA LYS A 211 -40.81 -23.44 -3.75
C LYS A 211 -41.37 -22.17 -4.39
N GLU A 212 -41.10 -21.00 -3.79
CA GLU A 212 -41.66 -19.70 -4.21
C GLU A 212 -40.83 -18.99 -5.30
N THR A 213 -39.68 -19.54 -5.69
CA THR A 213 -38.83 -18.95 -6.74
C THR A 213 -38.29 -20.04 -7.67
N PRO A 214 -38.58 -20.00 -8.98
CA PRO A 214 -38.27 -21.11 -9.90
C PRO A 214 -36.77 -21.42 -10.08
N GLU A 215 -35.86 -20.57 -9.59
CA GLU A 215 -34.42 -20.60 -9.95
C GLU A 215 -33.45 -20.74 -8.76
N LEU A 216 -33.93 -20.82 -7.51
CA LEU A 216 -33.07 -20.93 -6.33
C LEU A 216 -32.77 -22.39 -5.98
N TYR A 217 -31.77 -22.95 -6.66
CA TYR A 217 -31.12 -24.20 -6.27
C TYR A 217 -29.83 -23.87 -5.51
N THR A 218 -29.78 -24.19 -4.22
CA THR A 218 -28.51 -24.12 -3.48
C THR A 218 -28.11 -25.51 -3.03
N THR A 219 -26.93 -25.94 -3.46
CA THR A 219 -26.28 -27.15 -2.94
C THR A 219 -25.53 -26.77 -1.68
N VAL A 220 -25.87 -27.40 -0.57
CA VAL A 220 -25.17 -27.24 0.71
C VAL A 220 -24.42 -28.54 1.01
N GLU A 221 -23.16 -28.41 1.44
CA GLU A 221 -22.32 -29.52 1.88
C GLU A 221 -22.41 -29.67 3.40
N LEU A 222 -22.93 -30.80 3.88
CA LEU A 222 -23.12 -31.06 5.31
C LEU A 222 -22.83 -32.53 5.65
N ASN A 223 -22.28 -32.74 6.86
CA ASN A 223 -22.02 -34.05 7.41
C ASN A 223 -23.28 -34.58 8.13
N GLY A 224 -24.19 -35.29 7.44
CA GLY A 224 -25.29 -36.04 8.09
C GLY A 224 -26.68 -35.94 7.44
N ILE A 225 -27.71 -36.34 8.21
CA ILE A 225 -29.14 -36.28 7.82
C ILE A 225 -29.62 -34.84 8.01
N PHE A 226 -30.22 -34.25 6.98
CA PHE A 226 -30.60 -32.84 6.96
C PHE A 226 -32.09 -32.64 7.20
N ASP A 227 -32.42 -31.85 8.23
CA ASP A 227 -33.76 -31.34 8.51
C ASP A 227 -33.78 -29.80 8.45
N TYR A 228 -34.98 -29.21 8.45
CA TYR A 228 -35.16 -27.76 8.42
C TYR A 228 -34.47 -27.04 9.60
N SER A 229 -34.47 -27.66 10.78
CA SER A 229 -33.82 -27.10 11.98
C SER A 229 -32.30 -26.98 11.81
N SER A 230 -31.69 -28.02 11.25
CA SER A 230 -30.26 -28.10 10.93
C SER A 230 -29.87 -27.13 9.82
N PHE A 231 -30.74 -26.94 8.82
CA PHE A 231 -30.54 -25.93 7.78
C PHE A 231 -30.47 -24.52 8.34
N ILE A 232 -31.48 -24.13 9.14
CA ILE A 232 -31.52 -22.79 9.73
C ILE A 232 -30.37 -22.60 10.73
N GLY A 233 -30.01 -23.64 11.48
CA GLY A 233 -28.82 -23.63 12.34
C GLY A 233 -27.52 -23.40 11.57
N TYR A 234 -27.34 -24.09 10.46
CA TYR A 234 -26.21 -23.90 9.56
C TYR A 234 -26.16 -22.46 9.01
N LEU A 235 -27.29 -21.94 8.51
CA LEU A 235 -27.34 -20.56 8.00
C LEU A 235 -27.00 -19.53 9.07
N ALA A 236 -27.57 -19.66 10.27
CA ALA A 236 -27.30 -18.76 11.38
C ALA A 236 -25.81 -18.75 11.74
N ASN A 237 -25.21 -19.93 11.94
CA ASN A 237 -23.80 -20.07 12.31
C ASN A 237 -22.86 -19.52 11.22
N GLN A 238 -23.13 -19.84 9.94
CA GLN A 238 -22.28 -19.40 8.83
C GLN A 238 -22.42 -17.92 8.46
N THR A 239 -23.51 -17.26 8.83
CA THR A 239 -23.82 -15.90 8.33
C THR A 239 -23.90 -14.84 9.41
N TYR A 240 -24.23 -15.18 10.65
CA TYR A 240 -24.39 -14.19 11.71
C TYR A 240 -23.11 -13.38 11.96
N MET A 241 -22.01 -14.08 12.29
CA MET A 241 -20.73 -13.44 12.64
C MET A 241 -20.15 -12.61 11.48
N PRO A 242 -20.09 -13.10 10.23
CA PRO A 242 -19.59 -12.29 9.11
C PRO A 242 -20.46 -11.07 8.82
N LEU A 243 -21.79 -11.20 8.90
CA LEU A 243 -22.69 -10.09 8.58
C LEU A 243 -22.72 -9.03 9.67
N ILE A 244 -22.68 -9.41 10.96
CA ILE A 244 -22.59 -8.43 12.05
C ILE A 244 -21.23 -7.71 12.04
N GLN A 245 -20.14 -8.42 11.74
CA GLN A 245 -18.82 -7.81 11.58
C GLN A 245 -18.79 -6.83 10.40
N ALA A 246 -19.52 -7.11 9.31
CA ALA A 246 -19.63 -6.20 8.18
C ALA A 246 -20.33 -4.88 8.57
N GLU A 247 -21.40 -4.94 9.35
CA GLU A 247 -22.09 -3.74 9.84
C GLU A 247 -21.24 -2.96 10.85
N LEU A 248 -20.53 -3.66 11.74
CA LEU A 248 -19.57 -3.03 12.66
C LEU A 248 -18.43 -2.35 11.92
N LEU A 249 -17.96 -2.94 10.82
CA LEU A 249 -16.93 -2.36 9.97
C LEU A 249 -17.40 -1.05 9.32
N GLU A 250 -18.65 -0.95 8.86
CA GLU A 250 -19.20 0.30 8.33
C GLU A 250 -19.25 1.40 9.40
N LEU A 251 -19.58 1.05 10.65
CA LEU A 251 -19.51 2.01 11.77
C LEU A 251 -18.07 2.44 12.07
N GLU A 252 -17.11 1.52 11.98
CA GLU A 252 -15.69 1.82 12.16
C GLU A 252 -15.14 2.73 11.05
N LYS A 253 -15.59 2.59 9.80
CA LYS A 253 -15.24 3.50 8.71
C LYS A 253 -15.60 4.95 9.03
N ASN A 254 -16.78 5.19 9.59
CA ASN A 254 -17.20 6.55 9.99
C ASN A 254 -16.30 7.11 11.10
N LYS A 255 -15.90 6.28 12.07
CA LYS A 255 -14.95 6.69 13.11
C LYS A 255 -13.58 7.03 12.53
N LEU A 256 -13.07 6.21 11.61
CA LEU A 256 -11.81 6.46 10.90
C LEU A 256 -11.85 7.75 10.09
N ALA A 257 -12.96 8.03 9.42
CA ALA A 257 -13.15 9.29 8.71
C ALA A 257 -13.07 10.50 9.64
N ASN A 258 -13.72 10.44 10.81
CA ASN A 258 -13.61 11.50 11.82
C ASN A 258 -12.18 11.64 12.33
N SER A 259 -11.48 10.53 12.61
CA SER A 259 -10.07 10.59 13.02
C SER A 259 -9.16 11.24 11.96
N PHE A 260 -9.47 11.08 10.67
CA PHE A 260 -8.76 11.78 9.60
C PHE A 260 -9.06 13.29 9.60
N LEU A 261 -10.31 13.68 9.83
CA LEU A 261 -10.70 15.10 9.95
C LEU A 261 -10.02 15.77 11.14
N ASP A 262 -9.97 15.09 12.29
CA ASP A 262 -9.29 15.60 13.49
C ASP A 262 -7.79 15.80 13.23
N LEU A 263 -7.16 14.86 12.52
CA LEU A 263 -5.74 14.98 12.15
C LEU A 263 -5.50 16.17 11.20
N PHE A 264 -6.40 16.40 10.26
CA PHE A 264 -6.33 17.53 9.34
C PHE A 264 -6.53 18.88 10.07
N ALA A 265 -7.46 18.95 11.02
CA ALA A 265 -7.63 20.14 11.86
C ALA A 265 -6.35 20.45 12.65
N LYS A 266 -5.72 19.43 13.24
CA LYS A 266 -4.45 19.56 13.97
C LYS A 266 -3.32 20.11 13.10
N TYR A 267 -3.25 19.74 11.83
CA TYR A 267 -2.27 20.28 10.88
C TYR A 267 -2.45 21.79 10.68
N ILE A 268 -3.71 22.22 10.43
CA ILE A 268 -4.03 23.64 10.21
C ILE A 268 -3.68 24.47 11.45
N GLU A 269 -4.02 24.00 12.65
CA GLU A 269 -3.72 24.71 13.91
C GLU A 269 -2.21 24.91 14.14
N GLN A 270 -1.36 23.99 13.67
CA GLN A 270 0.10 24.14 13.77
C GLN A 270 0.69 25.08 12.73
N SER A 271 0.05 25.24 11.56
CA SER A 271 0.51 26.16 10.52
C SER A 271 0.18 27.64 10.82
N ASP A 272 -0.70 27.90 11.80
CA ASP A 272 -1.09 29.25 12.23
C ASP A 272 -0.23 29.81 13.39
N THR A 273 0.74 29.03 13.91
CA THR A 273 1.67 29.41 15.00
C THR A 273 3.09 29.59 14.51
#